data_AF-A0A8T7A936-F1
#
_entry.id   AF-A0A8T7A936-F1
#
_cell.length_a   1.000
_cell.length_b   1.000
_cell.length_c   1.000
_cell.angle_alpha   90.00
_cell.angle_beta   90.00
_cell.angle_gamma   90.00
#
_symmetry.space_group_name_H-M   'P 1'
#
loop_
_entity.id
_entity.type
_entity.pdbx_description
1 polymer ?
#
loop_
_entity_poly.entity_id
_entity_poly.type
_entity_poly.pdbx_seq_one_letter_code
_entity_poly.pdbx_strand_id
1 'polypeptide(L)'
;MSESSEKKLKDFQKVQLNFAQHLRDPEHSNPPENIEDRRLKIYRDLFFSNIKGLVTQTFPVLRQFYSQEQWDKLIREFMIGHKAHTPMFLEVSSEFVEFLQNTYQPGENDPPFMLELAHYEWVELAVSVMDVEPELDKIDPDGDLLLQSPY
;
A
#
# COMPACT_ATOMS: atom_id res chain seq x y z
N MET A 1 -3.96 -5.68 43.82
CA MET A 1 -3.18 -6.48 42.86
C MET A 1 -3.83 -6.28 41.50
N SER A 2 -3.25 -5.44 40.66
CA SER A 2 -3.69 -5.20 39.29
C SER A 2 -2.40 -5.16 38.47
N GLU A 3 -2.16 -6.24 37.72
CA GLU A 3 -1.05 -6.37 36.78
C GLU A 3 -1.31 -5.45 35.59
N SER A 4 -0.91 -4.18 35.71
CA SER A 4 -0.67 -3.32 34.55
C SER A 4 0.65 -3.73 33.90
N SER A 5 0.66 -4.89 33.26
CA SER A 5 1.80 -5.40 32.51
C SER A 5 1.82 -4.77 31.12
N GLU A 6 2.29 -3.52 31.02
CA GLU A 6 2.85 -3.01 29.78
C GLU A 6 4.04 -3.91 29.41
N LYS A 7 3.83 -4.75 28.38
CA LYS A 7 4.82 -5.73 27.92
C LYS A 7 6.04 -4.97 27.37
N LYS A 8 7.06 -4.73 28.19
CA LYS A 8 8.34 -4.14 27.75
C LYS A 8 8.87 -4.93 26.56
N LEU A 9 9.00 -4.27 25.40
CA LEU A 9 9.60 -4.85 24.19
C LEU A 9 11.00 -5.36 24.50
N LYS A 10 11.30 -6.58 24.04
CA LYS A 10 12.64 -7.19 24.14
C LYS A 10 13.63 -6.40 23.27
N ASP A 11 14.90 -6.43 23.62
CA ASP A 11 15.90 -5.57 22.95
C ASP A 11 16.05 -5.85 21.45
N PHE A 12 15.96 -7.12 21.02
CA PHE A 12 15.97 -7.44 19.59
C PHE A 12 14.77 -6.84 18.82
N GLN A 13 13.60 -6.72 19.47
CA GLN A 13 12.40 -6.15 18.86
C GLN A 13 12.55 -4.64 18.66
N LYS A 14 13.24 -3.96 19.60
CA LYS A 14 13.57 -2.54 19.46
C LYS A 14 14.51 -2.30 18.28
N VAL A 15 15.53 -3.17 18.12
CA VAL A 15 16.45 -3.11 16.98
C VAL A 15 15.72 -3.35 15.66
N GLN A 16 14.86 -4.37 15.58
CA GLN A 16 14.05 -4.65 14.39
C GLN A 16 13.11 -3.49 14.04
N LEU A 17 12.47 -2.89 15.04
CA LEU A 17 11.57 -1.75 14.85
C LEU A 17 12.34 -0.52 14.35
N ASN A 18 13.47 -0.19 14.97
CA ASN A 18 14.33 0.92 14.55
C ASN A 18 14.82 0.71 13.11
N PHE A 19 15.30 -0.48 12.77
CA PHE A 19 15.70 -0.82 11.41
C PHE A 19 14.55 -0.63 10.42
N ALA A 20 13.37 -1.18 10.72
CA ALA A 20 12.19 -1.06 9.84
C ALA A 20 11.70 0.39 9.70
N GLN A 21 11.79 1.21 10.76
CA GLN A 21 11.49 2.64 10.71
C GLN A 21 12.48 3.37 9.82
N HIS A 22 13.79 3.13 9.97
CA HIS A 22 14.82 3.73 9.13
C HIS A 22 14.72 3.34 7.65
N LEU A 23 14.25 2.13 7.34
CA LEU A 23 14.00 1.75 5.94
C LEU A 23 12.82 2.53 5.32
N ARG A 24 11.77 2.81 6.10
CA ARG A 24 10.58 3.57 5.65
C ARG A 24 10.84 5.07 5.57
N ASP A 25 11.52 5.63 6.56
CA ASP A 25 11.80 7.05 6.67
C ASP A 25 13.26 7.31 7.09
N PRO A 26 14.20 7.24 6.13
CA PRO A 26 15.62 7.38 6.44
C PRO A 26 16.03 8.81 6.84
N GLU A 27 15.23 9.82 6.48
CA GLU A 27 15.54 11.22 6.78
C GLU A 27 15.12 11.61 8.21
N HIS A 28 14.05 11.00 8.75
CA HIS A 28 13.55 11.32 10.09
C HIS A 28 13.80 10.23 11.15
N SER A 29 14.32 9.06 10.76
CA SER A 29 14.64 7.96 11.69
C SER A 29 16.15 7.72 11.76
N ASN A 30 16.68 7.66 12.98
CA ASN A 30 18.11 7.35 13.18
C ASN A 30 18.45 5.93 12.68
N PRO A 31 19.62 5.73 12.04
CA PRO A 31 20.06 4.40 11.65
C PRO A 31 20.31 3.53 12.89
N PRO A 32 20.14 2.20 12.80
CA PRO A 32 20.48 1.31 13.90
C PRO A 32 21.98 1.36 14.22
N GLU A 33 22.31 1.26 15.50
CA GLU A 33 23.69 1.19 15.96
C GLU A 33 24.40 -0.05 15.36
N ASN A 34 25.67 0.11 15.00
CA ASN A 34 26.55 -0.95 14.50
C ASN A 34 26.21 -1.52 13.10
N ILE A 35 25.45 -0.80 12.27
CA ILE A 35 25.27 -1.14 10.85
C ILE A 35 25.92 -0.07 9.97
N GLU A 36 26.77 -0.50 9.04
CA GLU A 36 27.39 0.36 8.04
C GLU A 36 26.33 0.99 7.10
N ASP A 37 26.41 2.31 6.88
CA ASP A 37 25.45 3.04 6.02
C ASP A 37 25.37 2.46 4.60
N ARG A 38 26.49 2.01 4.04
CA ARG A 38 26.52 1.35 2.73
C ARG A 38 25.58 0.14 2.67
N ARG A 39 25.52 -0.67 3.73
CA ARG A 39 24.62 -1.83 3.80
C ARG A 39 23.17 -1.38 3.96
N LEU A 40 22.93 -0.37 4.81
CA LEU A 40 21.60 0.22 4.99
C LEU A 40 21.06 0.77 3.67
N LYS A 41 21.91 1.43 2.87
CA LYS A 41 21.54 1.93 1.54
C LYS A 41 21.00 0.82 0.63
N ILE A 42 21.66 -0.34 0.58
CA ILE A 42 21.18 -1.48 -0.22
C ILE A 42 19.76 -1.89 0.21
N TYR A 43 19.51 -1.99 1.51
CA TYR A 43 18.17 -2.35 2.01
C TYR A 43 17.13 -1.26 1.75
N ARG A 44 17.49 0.02 1.92
CA ARG A 44 16.62 1.17 1.62
C ARG A 44 16.19 1.16 0.16
N ASP A 45 17.16 1.01 -0.75
CA ASP A 45 16.94 1.04 -2.19
C ASP A 45 16.11 -0.17 -2.63
N LEU A 46 16.44 -1.37 -2.14
CA LEU A 46 15.70 -2.60 -2.45
C LEU A 46 14.24 -2.52 -1.99
N PHE A 47 14.01 -2.10 -0.74
CA PHE A 47 12.67 -2.04 -0.19
C PHE A 47 11.82 -0.99 -0.90
N PHE A 48 12.36 0.21 -1.12
CA PHE A 48 11.69 1.26 -1.89
C PHE A 48 11.37 0.80 -3.31
N SER A 49 12.34 0.20 -4.02
CA SER A 49 12.14 -0.27 -5.39
C SER A 49 11.09 -1.37 -5.48
N ASN A 50 10.99 -2.25 -4.49
CA ASN A 50 9.99 -3.32 -4.47
C ASN A 50 8.57 -2.76 -4.30
N ILE A 51 8.37 -1.86 -3.33
CA ILE A 51 7.05 -1.22 -3.11
C ILE A 51 6.67 -0.37 -4.31
N LYS A 52 7.59 0.45 -4.81
CA LYS A 52 7.38 1.23 -6.02
C LYS A 52 7.01 0.34 -7.20
N GLY A 53 7.72 -0.76 -7.41
CA GLY A 53 7.46 -1.71 -8.50
C GLY A 53 6.06 -2.31 -8.41
N LEU A 54 5.65 -2.75 -7.22
CA LEU A 54 4.33 -3.28 -6.95
C LEU A 54 3.21 -2.27 -7.24
N VAL A 55 3.30 -1.07 -6.66
CA VAL A 55 2.27 -0.02 -6.82
C VAL A 55 2.24 0.44 -8.28
N THR A 56 3.39 0.60 -8.93
CA THR A 56 3.44 1.00 -10.36
C THR A 56 2.80 -0.05 -11.27
N GLN A 57 2.97 -1.35 -10.98
CA GLN A 57 2.33 -2.42 -11.74
C GLN A 57 0.83 -2.53 -11.48
N THR A 58 0.39 -2.21 -10.25
CA THR A 58 -1.03 -2.28 -9.88
C THR A 58 -1.84 -1.08 -10.36
N PHE A 59 -1.22 0.11 -10.43
CA PHE A 59 -1.89 1.36 -10.78
C PHE A 59 -1.27 2.03 -12.02
N PRO A 60 -1.19 1.33 -13.18
CA PRO A 60 -0.50 1.81 -14.37
C PRO A 60 -1.14 3.06 -15.01
N VAL A 61 -2.44 3.26 -14.88
CA VAL A 61 -3.15 4.45 -15.38
C VAL A 61 -2.93 5.62 -14.44
N LEU A 62 -3.11 5.44 -13.13
CA LEU A 62 -2.83 6.49 -12.15
C LEU A 62 -1.39 6.98 -12.27
N ARG A 63 -0.41 6.08 -12.44
CA ARG A 63 1.00 6.42 -12.64
C ARG A 63 1.23 7.44 -13.77
N GLN A 64 0.41 7.45 -14.82
CA GLN A 64 0.62 8.32 -15.99
C GLN A 64 0.41 9.80 -15.69
N PHE A 65 -0.31 10.13 -14.62
CA PHE A 65 -0.55 11.52 -14.21
C PHE A 65 0.64 12.13 -13.44
N TYR A 66 1.65 11.33 -13.10
CA TYR A 66 2.77 11.76 -12.29
C TYR A 66 4.08 11.81 -13.06
N SER A 67 4.89 12.84 -12.79
CA SER A 67 6.31 12.80 -13.09
C SER A 67 6.99 11.70 -12.26
N GLN A 68 8.21 11.31 -12.66
CA GLN A 68 8.98 10.31 -11.91
C GLN A 68 9.23 10.73 -10.45
N GLU A 69 9.52 12.02 -10.23
CA GLU A 69 9.78 12.57 -8.90
C GLU A 69 8.51 12.65 -8.04
N GLN A 70 7.39 13.08 -8.62
CA GLN A 70 6.12 13.14 -7.89
C GLN A 70 5.64 11.75 -7.49
N TRP A 71 5.79 10.76 -8.38
CA TRP A 71 5.46 9.38 -8.07
C TRP A 71 6.34 8.82 -6.95
N ASP A 72 7.67 9.03 -7.02
CA ASP A 72 8.58 8.56 -5.99
C ASP A 72 8.29 9.19 -4.62
N LYS A 73 7.86 10.47 -4.60
CA LYS A 73 7.40 11.15 -3.40
C LYS A 73 6.11 10.52 -2.84
N LEU A 74 5.11 10.27 -3.69
CA LEU A 74 3.86 9.60 -3.28
C LEU A 74 4.13 8.21 -2.69
N ILE A 75 5.00 7.42 -3.34
CA ILE A 75 5.40 6.10 -2.81
C ILE A 75 6.12 6.24 -1.46
N ARG A 76 6.97 7.26 -1.28
CA ARG A 76 7.60 7.49 0.02
C ARG A 76 6.59 7.87 1.10
N GLU A 77 5.65 8.75 0.80
CA GLU A 77 4.59 9.12 1.74
C GLU A 77 3.72 7.93 2.10
N PHE A 78 3.37 7.10 1.12
CA PHE A 78 2.72 5.82 1.36
C PHE A 78 3.56 4.98 2.32
N MET A 79 4.83 4.72 2.04
CA MET A 79 5.69 3.90 2.92
C MET A 79 5.81 4.43 4.36
N ILE A 80 5.74 5.75 4.56
CA ILE A 80 5.80 6.38 5.89
C ILE A 80 4.47 6.24 6.63
N GLY A 81 3.34 6.51 5.95
CA GLY A 81 2.00 6.36 6.51
C GLY A 81 1.57 4.90 6.66
N HIS A 82 2.18 4.01 5.91
CA HIS A 82 1.77 2.62 5.77
C HIS A 82 2.43 1.71 6.82
N LYS A 83 1.59 1.14 7.68
CA LYS A 83 1.93 -0.01 8.51
C LYS A 83 1.41 -1.24 7.80
N ALA A 84 2.30 -2.04 7.20
CA ALA A 84 1.91 -3.31 6.59
C ALA A 84 1.27 -4.20 7.64
N HIS A 85 0.00 -4.56 7.44
CA HIS A 85 -0.71 -5.50 8.32
C HIS A 85 -0.53 -6.94 7.85
N THR A 86 0.06 -7.13 6.68
CA THR A 86 0.10 -8.39 5.94
C THR A 86 1.30 -8.48 5.01
N PRO A 87 1.87 -9.68 4.80
CA PRO A 87 2.92 -9.91 3.82
C PRO A 87 2.39 -10.11 2.38
N MET A 88 1.07 -10.14 2.17
CA MET A 88 0.48 -10.49 0.87
C MET A 88 0.45 -9.29 -0.10
N PHE A 89 1.03 -9.45 -1.29
CA PHE A 89 1.18 -8.37 -2.26
C PHE A 89 -0.14 -7.73 -2.71
N LEU A 90 -1.21 -8.52 -2.89
CA LEU A 90 -2.54 -8.01 -3.25
C LEU A 90 -3.13 -7.12 -2.16
N GLU A 91 -2.87 -7.47 -0.90
CA GLU A 91 -3.35 -6.70 0.24
C GLU A 91 -2.56 -5.38 0.35
N VAL A 92 -1.27 -5.36 0.04
CA VAL A 92 -0.49 -4.11 -0.02
C VAL A 92 -1.07 -3.11 -1.04
N SER A 93 -1.56 -3.59 -2.18
CA SER A 93 -2.24 -2.73 -3.16
C SER A 93 -3.57 -2.18 -2.61
N SER A 94 -4.33 -2.96 -1.84
CA SER A 94 -5.53 -2.44 -1.15
C SER A 94 -5.19 -1.42 -0.07
N GLU A 95 -4.10 -1.64 0.67
CA GLU A 95 -3.62 -0.72 1.71
C GLU A 95 -3.13 0.61 1.10
N PHE A 96 -2.68 0.61 -0.17
CA PHE A 96 -2.39 1.84 -0.90
C PHE A 96 -3.66 2.67 -1.14
N VAL A 97 -4.77 2.03 -1.56
CA VAL A 97 -6.06 2.72 -1.73
C VAL A 97 -6.56 3.25 -0.38
N GLU A 98 -6.44 2.46 0.69
CA GLU A 98 -6.81 2.89 2.04
C GLU A 98 -5.98 4.09 2.50
N PHE A 99 -4.67 4.09 2.21
CA PHE A 99 -3.79 5.23 2.48
C PHE A 99 -4.26 6.50 1.75
N LEU A 100 -4.58 6.40 0.46
CA LEU A 100 -5.08 7.52 -0.33
C LEU A 100 -6.40 8.08 0.24
N GLN A 101 -7.25 7.20 0.77
CA GLN A 101 -8.54 7.58 1.33
C GLN A 101 -8.44 8.25 2.71
N ASN A 102 -7.59 7.71 3.60
CA ASN A 102 -7.66 8.01 5.03
C ASN A 102 -6.50 8.86 5.55
N THR A 103 -5.35 8.85 4.87
CA THR A 103 -4.11 9.46 5.38
C THR A 103 -3.53 10.50 4.43
N TYR A 104 -3.57 10.23 3.13
CA TYR A 104 -3.02 11.13 2.13
C TYR A 104 -3.85 12.43 2.04
N GLN A 105 -3.15 13.55 1.85
CA GLN A 105 -3.79 14.84 1.60
C GLN A 105 -3.44 15.27 0.18
N PRO A 106 -4.40 15.20 -0.77
CA PRO A 106 -4.15 15.58 -2.15
C PRO A 106 -3.69 17.04 -2.27
N GLY A 107 -2.60 17.25 -2.99
CA GLY A 107 -2.09 18.56 -3.36
C GLY A 107 -2.63 19.02 -4.73
N GLU A 108 -2.15 20.18 -5.19
CA GLU A 108 -2.57 20.76 -6.48
C GLU A 108 -2.15 19.93 -7.71
N ASN A 109 -1.15 19.07 -7.56
CA ASN A 109 -0.64 18.22 -8.63
C ASN A 109 -1.36 16.87 -8.73
N ASP A 110 -2.25 16.56 -7.77
CA ASP A 110 -2.97 15.30 -7.75
C ASP A 110 -4.26 15.41 -8.56
N PRO A 111 -4.58 14.40 -9.40
CA PRO A 111 -5.85 14.37 -10.08
C PRO A 111 -7.00 14.39 -9.05
N PRO A 112 -8.06 15.19 -9.28
CA PRO A 112 -9.19 15.27 -8.34
C PRO A 112 -9.96 13.94 -8.23
N PHE A 113 -9.75 13.02 -9.17
CA PHE A 113 -10.34 11.67 -9.23
C PHE A 113 -9.34 10.56 -8.87
N MET A 114 -8.18 10.90 -8.28
CA MET A 114 -7.12 9.94 -7.95
C MET A 114 -7.66 8.73 -7.19
N LEU A 115 -8.46 8.97 -6.15
CA LEU A 115 -8.94 7.90 -5.27
C LEU A 115 -9.87 6.94 -6.01
N GLU A 116 -10.81 7.49 -6.78
CA GLU A 116 -11.75 6.72 -7.59
C GLU A 116 -11.01 5.90 -8.65
N LEU A 117 -10.00 6.50 -9.30
CA LEU A 117 -9.16 5.80 -10.27
C LEU A 117 -8.35 4.68 -9.62
N ALA A 118 -7.69 4.95 -8.49
CA ALA A 118 -6.93 3.95 -7.75
C ALA A 118 -7.83 2.78 -7.32
N HIS A 119 -9.01 3.10 -6.77
CA HIS A 119 -9.98 2.08 -6.37
C HIS A 119 -10.43 1.23 -7.57
N TYR A 120 -10.71 1.85 -8.71
CA TYR A 120 -11.08 1.13 -9.94
C TYR A 120 -9.97 0.18 -10.40
N GLU A 121 -8.73 0.65 -10.53
CA GLU A 121 -7.59 -0.19 -10.96
C GLU A 121 -7.33 -1.34 -9.98
N TRP A 122 -7.48 -1.09 -8.68
CA TRP A 122 -7.38 -2.14 -7.66
C TRP A 122 -8.48 -3.18 -7.79
N VAL A 123 -9.74 -2.78 -7.98
CA VAL A 123 -10.86 -3.72 -8.18
C VAL A 123 -10.65 -4.57 -9.44
N GLU A 124 -10.19 -3.97 -10.53
CA GLU A 124 -9.88 -4.69 -11.77
C GLU A 124 -8.83 -5.79 -11.52
N LEU A 125 -7.73 -5.45 -10.84
CA LEU A 125 -6.72 -6.43 -10.47
C LEU A 125 -7.30 -7.50 -9.55
N ALA A 126 -8.02 -7.12 -8.49
CA ALA A 126 -8.60 -8.03 -7.52
C ALA A 126 -9.53 -9.04 -8.20
N VAL A 127 -10.43 -8.58 -9.08
CA VAL A 127 -11.33 -9.45 -9.84
C VAL A 127 -10.55 -10.37 -10.77
N SER A 128 -9.49 -9.88 -11.44
CA SER A 128 -8.70 -10.68 -12.38
C SER A 128 -7.97 -11.87 -11.73
N VAL A 129 -7.73 -11.82 -10.42
CA VAL A 129 -7.01 -12.86 -9.66
C VAL A 129 -7.92 -13.70 -8.77
N MET A 130 -9.23 -13.40 -8.74
CA MET A 130 -10.20 -14.19 -7.98
C MET A 130 -10.32 -15.59 -8.57
N ASP A 131 -10.14 -16.60 -7.73
CA ASP A 131 -10.35 -18.00 -8.07
C ASP A 131 -11.83 -18.37 -7.87
N VAL A 132 -12.71 -17.61 -8.52
CA VAL A 132 -14.17 -17.79 -8.47
C VAL A 132 -14.69 -17.70 -9.89
N GLU A 133 -15.29 -18.78 -10.38
CA GLU A 133 -16.01 -18.76 -11.65
C GLU A 133 -17.37 -18.09 -11.44
N PRO A 134 -17.75 -17.11 -12.29
CA PRO A 134 -19.08 -16.53 -12.22
C PRO A 134 -20.13 -17.59 -12.61
N GLU A 135 -21.17 -17.74 -11.80
CA GLU A 135 -22.31 -18.62 -12.09
C GLU A 135 -23.22 -17.98 -13.16
N LEU A 136 -22.71 -17.89 -14.40
CA LEU A 136 -23.39 -17.21 -15.51
C LEU A 136 -24.78 -17.80 -15.81
N ASP A 137 -24.99 -19.08 -15.51
CA ASP A 137 -26.26 -19.78 -15.71
C ASP A 137 -27.41 -19.24 -14.82
N LYS A 138 -27.09 -18.45 -13.78
CA LYS A 138 -28.07 -17.81 -12.89
C LYS A 138 -28.34 -16.36 -13.26
N ILE A 139 -27.64 -15.82 -14.27
CA ILE A 139 -27.78 -14.44 -14.73
C ILE A 139 -28.78 -14.42 -15.89
N ASP A 140 -29.91 -13.74 -15.71
CA ASP A 140 -30.85 -13.46 -16.81
C ASP A 140 -30.39 -12.21 -17.57
N PRO A 141 -29.83 -12.33 -18.79
CA PRO A 141 -29.34 -11.18 -19.56
C PRO A 141 -30.46 -10.26 -20.04
N ASP A 142 -31.71 -10.76 -20.09
CA ASP A 142 -32.90 -10.01 -20.49
C ASP A 142 -33.77 -9.63 -19.28
N GLY A 143 -33.28 -9.87 -18.06
CA GLY A 143 -33.96 -9.57 -16.80
C GLY A 143 -34.20 -8.07 -16.64
N ASP A 144 -35.40 -7.70 -16.19
CA ASP A 144 -35.74 -6.31 -15.91
C ASP A 144 -35.00 -5.82 -14.65
N LEU A 145 -33.93 -5.04 -14.88
CA LEU A 145 -33.05 -4.46 -13.85
C LEU A 145 -33.78 -3.55 -12.84
N LEU A 146 -35.02 -3.12 -13.12
CA LEU A 146 -35.82 -2.32 -12.20
C LEU A 146 -36.74 -3.15 -11.30
N LEU A 147 -37.08 -4.38 -11.70
CA LEU A 147 -37.99 -5.27 -10.97
C LEU A 147 -37.28 -6.45 -10.30
N GLN A 148 -36.06 -6.77 -10.72
CA GLN A 148 -35.29 -7.88 -10.17
C GLN A 148 -33.89 -7.40 -9.77
N SER A 149 -33.49 -7.73 -8.54
CA SER A 149 -32.16 -7.39 -8.04
C SER A 149 -31.13 -8.21 -8.82
N PRO A 150 -30.12 -7.57 -9.44
CA PRO A 150 -28.90 -8.30 -9.75
C PRO A 150 -28.30 -8.72 -8.39
N TYR A 151 -27.91 -9.99 -8.27
CA TYR A 151 -27.17 -10.47 -7.11
C TYR A 151 -25.77 -9.88 -7.09
#